data_AF-W6LD19-F1
#
_entry.id   AF-W6LD19-F1
#
_cell.length_a   1.000
_cell.length_b   1.000
_cell.length_c   1.000
_cell.angle_alpha   90.00
_cell.angle_beta   90.00
_cell.angle_gamma   90.00
#
_symmetry.space_group_name_H-M   'P 1'
#
loop_
_entity.id
_entity.type
_entity.pdbx_description
1 polymer ?
#
loop_
_entity_poly.entity_id
_entity_poly.type
_entity_poly.pdbx_seq_one_letter_code
_entity_poly.pdbx_strand_id
1 'polypeptide(L)'
;MEQEQNVKVQGWAGVQVLRDIVYDAKQKRLKYPPIPQLKALRKVRLLTKTLVLSSDTVSTVLNPSEAETIHLEIIAKFTFPANLFDNSKGYTKENAPEVGLRIRTNSDGSEYTNVALMMPAAEVDANICDACTYAIGRNASFKVYPINSNKNPVLNCSKECAKERTCMSWALHEIETKGMVQCSLYWDHSSKVSIPNKIVSSGVVNEPLLHLERNKSGTIGYNFPLHGRAPLASSTEFELRIFVDGSVIEVFKDDGLQTISGRVYIPDGVAHSGVGLYTRNTGDVPVSANIQVFSMGSIWN
;
A
#
# COMPACT_ATOMS: atom_id res chain seq x y z
N MET A 1 22.16 -18.05 -0.89
CA MET A 1 23.57 -17.60 -0.91
C MET A 1 23.70 -16.11 -0.62
N GLU A 2 22.92 -15.22 -1.22
CA GLU A 2 23.04 -13.75 -0.98
C GLU A 2 22.67 -13.28 0.45
N GLN A 3 21.69 -13.93 1.12
CA GLN A 3 21.25 -13.51 2.46
C GLN A 3 22.32 -13.71 3.56
N GLU A 4 23.04 -14.83 3.56
CA GLU A 4 24.11 -15.09 4.54
C GLU A 4 25.32 -14.17 4.35
N GLN A 5 25.59 -13.77 3.11
CA GLN A 5 26.71 -12.88 2.78
C GLN A 5 26.44 -11.45 3.24
N ASN A 6 25.20 -10.96 3.09
CA ASN A 6 24.84 -9.59 3.50
C ASN A 6 24.82 -9.38 5.03
N VAL A 7 24.38 -10.38 5.81
CA VAL A 7 24.39 -10.28 7.28
C VAL A 7 25.82 -10.23 7.84
N LYS A 8 26.75 -11.00 7.25
CA LYS A 8 28.17 -10.96 7.64
C LYS A 8 28.85 -9.62 7.34
N VAL A 9 28.34 -8.84 6.39
CA VAL A 9 28.92 -7.54 5.99
C VAL A 9 28.44 -6.39 6.88
N GLN A 10 27.18 -6.39 7.31
CA GLN A 10 26.59 -5.27 8.05
C GLN A 10 26.71 -5.40 9.58
N GLY A 11 26.90 -6.61 10.11
CA GLY A 11 27.15 -6.84 11.54
C GLY A 11 25.92 -6.75 12.46
N TRP A 12 24.73 -6.47 11.93
CA TRP A 12 23.46 -6.46 12.66
C TRP A 12 22.28 -6.82 11.75
N ALA A 13 21.18 -7.27 12.36
CA ALA A 13 19.92 -7.54 11.66
C ALA A 13 18.72 -7.29 12.58
N GLY A 14 17.66 -6.72 12.02
CA GLY A 14 16.42 -6.42 12.75
C GLY A 14 16.38 -5.02 13.35
N VAL A 15 15.18 -4.44 13.38
CA VAL A 15 14.85 -3.16 14.01
C VAL A 15 13.49 -3.27 14.66
N GLN A 16 13.19 -2.40 15.62
CA GLN A 16 11.86 -2.28 16.21
C GLN A 16 11.15 -1.04 15.67
N VAL A 17 9.83 -1.13 15.56
CA VAL A 17 8.95 -0.01 15.20
C VAL A 17 8.16 0.41 16.43
N LEU A 18 7.88 1.71 16.58
CA LEU A 18 7.25 2.26 17.78
C LEU A 18 5.89 2.87 17.46
N ARG A 19 4.83 2.31 18.06
CA ARG A 19 3.43 2.69 17.84
C ARG A 19 2.63 2.60 19.12
N ASP A 20 1.57 3.39 19.19
CA ASP A 20 0.54 3.23 20.21
C ASP A 20 -0.52 2.21 19.74
N ILE A 21 -1.40 1.78 20.63
CA ILE A 21 -2.55 0.91 20.32
C ILE A 21 -3.81 1.53 20.92
N VAL A 22 -4.74 1.92 20.06
CA VAL A 22 -5.99 2.60 20.47
C VAL A 22 -7.18 1.91 19.83
N TYR A 23 -8.29 1.75 20.56
CA TYR A 23 -9.54 1.29 19.97
C TYR A 23 -10.31 2.46 19.35
N ASP A 24 -10.59 2.38 18.05
CA ASP A 24 -11.45 3.31 17.34
C ASP A 24 -12.91 2.82 17.39
N ALA A 25 -13.73 3.51 18.18
CA ALA A 25 -15.14 3.16 18.38
C ALA A 25 -16.01 3.40 17.12
N LYS A 26 -15.65 4.37 16.26
CA LYS A 26 -16.40 4.68 15.03
C LYS A 26 -16.19 3.58 14.00
N GLN A 27 -14.96 3.14 13.84
CA GLN A 27 -14.54 2.10 12.90
C GLN A 27 -14.59 0.69 13.51
N LYS A 28 -14.92 0.59 14.81
CA LYS A 28 -15.03 -0.65 15.60
C LYS A 28 -13.80 -1.55 15.51
N ARG A 29 -12.61 -0.97 15.58
CA ARG A 29 -11.34 -1.69 15.39
C ARG A 29 -10.17 -1.03 16.12
N LEU A 30 -9.08 -1.77 16.28
CA LEU A 30 -7.82 -1.20 16.74
C LEU A 30 -7.18 -0.35 15.63
N LYS A 31 -6.65 0.81 16.04
CA LYS A 31 -5.75 1.65 15.25
C LYS A 31 -4.40 1.75 15.94
N TYR A 32 -3.36 1.99 15.14
CA TYR A 32 -1.97 1.99 15.58
C TYR A 32 -1.30 3.33 15.23
N PRO A 33 -1.64 4.44 15.91
CA PRO A 33 -1.07 5.73 15.60
C PRO A 33 0.42 5.79 15.98
N PRO A 34 1.20 6.71 15.37
CA PRO A 34 2.56 6.97 15.82
C PRO A 34 2.53 7.57 17.23
N ILE A 35 3.47 7.15 18.08
CA ILE A 35 3.54 7.65 19.46
C ILE A 35 3.77 9.18 19.47
N PRO A 36 3.11 9.94 20.36
CA PRO A 36 3.20 11.40 20.36
C PRO A 36 4.62 11.92 20.64
N GLN A 37 5.44 11.15 21.36
CA GLN A 37 6.82 11.49 21.70
C GLN A 37 7.72 11.67 20.46
N LEU A 38 7.40 11.03 19.33
CA LEU A 38 8.15 11.23 18.08
C LEU A 38 8.16 12.69 17.63
N LYS A 39 7.16 13.50 18.01
CA LYS A 39 7.14 14.94 17.68
C LYS A 39 8.32 15.70 18.28
N ALA A 40 8.86 15.26 19.42
CA ALA A 40 10.02 15.88 20.06
C ALA A 40 11.32 15.70 19.25
N LEU A 41 11.35 14.74 18.32
CA LEU A 41 12.49 14.50 17.43
C LEU A 41 12.49 15.41 16.20
N ARG A 42 11.44 16.19 15.96
CA ARG A 42 11.41 17.15 14.84
C ARG A 42 12.48 18.22 15.08
N LYS A 43 13.46 18.31 14.18
CA LYS A 43 14.50 19.34 14.22
C LYS A 43 14.05 20.59 13.47
N VAL A 44 13.89 20.48 12.16
CA VAL A 44 13.53 21.59 11.28
C VAL A 44 12.35 21.18 10.42
N ARG A 45 11.42 22.11 10.20
CA ARG A 45 10.40 21.96 9.16
C ARG A 45 11.02 22.37 7.83
N LEU A 46 11.32 21.39 7.00
CA LEU A 46 11.96 21.60 5.70
C LEU A 46 11.01 22.29 4.72
N LEU A 47 9.72 21.92 4.74
CA LEU A 47 8.73 22.62 3.92
C LEU A 47 7.30 22.54 4.45
N THR A 48 6.45 23.42 3.94
CA THR A 48 4.99 23.30 3.95
C THR A 48 4.46 23.83 2.63
N LYS A 49 3.81 22.98 1.84
CA LYS A 49 3.38 23.31 0.47
C LYS A 49 2.05 22.65 0.17
N THR A 50 1.15 23.41 -0.45
CA THR A 50 -0.05 22.85 -1.05
C THR A 50 0.18 22.73 -2.55
N LEU A 51 -0.11 21.55 -3.08
CA LEU A 51 -0.06 21.26 -4.52
C LEU A 51 -1.44 20.83 -4.99
N VAL A 52 -1.69 21.07 -6.28
CA VAL A 52 -2.89 20.64 -6.98
C VAL A 52 -2.43 19.99 -8.27
N LEU A 53 -2.77 18.71 -8.46
CA LEU A 53 -2.33 17.90 -9.60
C LEU A 53 -3.55 17.41 -10.37
N SER A 54 -3.49 17.54 -11.69
CA SER A 54 -4.37 16.82 -12.62
C SER A 54 -4.02 15.34 -12.66
N SER A 55 -4.84 14.52 -13.33
CA SER A 55 -4.53 13.09 -13.52
C SER A 55 -3.18 12.86 -14.20
N ASP A 56 -2.52 11.78 -13.80
CA ASP A 56 -1.29 11.24 -14.43
C ASP A 56 -0.12 12.22 -14.41
N THR A 57 -0.02 13.02 -13.35
CA THR A 57 1.06 13.98 -13.16
C THR A 57 1.91 13.66 -11.95
N VAL A 58 3.15 14.17 -11.98
CA VAL A 58 4.10 14.11 -10.87
C VAL A 58 4.64 15.51 -10.65
N SER A 59 4.76 15.92 -9.39
CA SER A 59 5.37 17.19 -9.02
C SER A 59 6.39 16.99 -7.91
N THR A 60 7.55 17.61 -8.06
CA THR A 60 8.57 17.61 -7.00
C THR A 60 8.11 18.48 -5.83
N VAL A 61 8.14 17.88 -4.64
CA VAL A 61 7.78 18.53 -3.38
C VAL A 61 9.05 19.01 -2.66
N LEU A 62 10.07 18.15 -2.59
CA LEU A 62 11.35 18.39 -1.97
C LEU A 62 12.44 17.67 -2.78
N ASN A 63 13.48 18.38 -3.20
CA ASN A 63 14.62 17.78 -3.87
C ASN A 63 15.56 17.12 -2.85
N PRO A 64 16.31 16.07 -3.24
CA PRO A 64 17.25 15.42 -2.33
C PRO A 64 18.29 16.38 -1.72
N SER A 65 18.77 17.33 -2.51
CA SER A 65 19.73 18.35 -2.08
C SER A 65 19.18 19.32 -1.04
N GLU A 66 17.85 19.53 -1.00
CA GLU A 66 17.18 20.42 -0.04
C GLU A 66 16.89 19.70 1.29
N ALA A 67 16.78 18.37 1.26
CA ALA A 67 16.47 17.59 2.43
C ALA A 67 17.68 17.41 3.36
N GLU A 68 18.88 17.21 2.80
CA GLU A 68 20.16 16.98 3.49
C GLU A 68 20.19 15.83 4.52
N THR A 69 19.07 15.11 4.69
CA THR A 69 18.93 13.96 5.58
C THR A 69 17.95 12.94 4.99
N ILE A 70 18.14 11.69 5.37
CA ILE A 70 17.22 10.58 5.06
C ILE A 70 16.27 10.26 6.21
N HIS A 71 16.36 11.01 7.32
CA HIS A 71 15.49 10.87 8.49
C HIS A 71 14.39 11.92 8.42
N LEU A 72 13.22 11.53 7.93
CA LEU A 72 12.12 12.43 7.61
C LEU A 72 10.81 11.99 8.26
N GLU A 73 10.03 12.98 8.69
CA GLU A 73 8.60 12.82 8.90
C GLU A 73 7.87 13.62 7.82
N ILE A 74 7.01 12.95 7.07
CA ILE A 74 6.22 13.53 5.98
C ILE A 74 4.75 13.41 6.35
N ILE A 75 4.02 14.51 6.36
CA ILE A 75 2.57 14.55 6.59
C ILE A 75 1.93 15.10 5.32
N ALA A 76 1.06 14.33 4.69
CA ALA A 76 0.33 14.72 3.50
C ALA A 76 -1.17 14.51 3.69
N LYS A 77 -1.92 15.61 3.61
CA LYS A 77 -3.39 15.61 3.66
C LYS A 77 -3.93 15.80 2.26
N PHE A 78 -4.67 14.82 1.77
CA PHE A 78 -5.20 14.80 0.42
C PHE A 78 -6.68 15.18 0.41
N THR A 79 -7.09 15.91 -0.63
CA THR A 79 -8.49 16.24 -0.92
C THR A 79 -8.77 15.93 -2.38
N PHE A 80 -9.88 15.21 -2.63
CA PHE A 80 -10.24 14.69 -3.95
C PHE A 80 -11.76 14.56 -4.11
N PRO A 81 -12.27 14.36 -5.34
CA PRO A 81 -13.70 14.16 -5.60
C PRO A 81 -14.25 12.93 -4.88
N ALA A 82 -15.49 13.02 -4.39
CA ALA A 82 -16.13 11.95 -3.62
C ALA A 82 -16.26 10.60 -4.35
N ASN A 83 -16.23 10.64 -5.69
CA ASN A 83 -16.37 9.48 -6.56
C ASN A 83 -15.03 8.94 -7.08
N LEU A 84 -13.88 9.49 -6.63
CA LEU A 84 -12.57 9.01 -7.07
C LEU A 84 -12.39 7.54 -6.70
N PHE A 85 -12.61 7.18 -5.43
CA PHE A 85 -12.49 5.81 -4.92
C PHE A 85 -13.87 5.14 -4.75
N ASP A 86 -14.52 4.84 -5.87
CA ASP A 86 -15.89 4.31 -5.92
C ASP A 86 -15.92 2.78 -5.77
N ASN A 87 -16.28 2.30 -4.57
CA ASN A 87 -16.36 0.88 -4.26
C ASN A 87 -17.47 0.11 -4.99
N SER A 88 -18.33 0.78 -5.77
CA SER A 88 -19.34 0.14 -6.61
C SER A 88 -18.83 -0.23 -8.01
N LYS A 89 -17.67 0.29 -8.42
CA LYS A 89 -17.10 0.10 -9.77
C LYS A 89 -15.91 -0.84 -9.78
N GLY A 90 -15.90 -1.80 -10.69
CA GLY A 90 -14.68 -2.57 -10.98
C GLY A 90 -13.64 -1.70 -11.70
N TYR A 91 -12.37 -1.91 -11.41
CA TYR A 91 -11.25 -1.19 -12.02
C TYR A 91 -10.31 -2.15 -12.73
N THR A 92 -9.71 -1.70 -13.83
CA THR A 92 -8.60 -2.36 -14.53
C THR A 92 -7.30 -1.61 -14.22
N LYS A 93 -6.17 -2.14 -14.66
CA LYS A 93 -4.86 -1.50 -14.46
C LYS A 93 -4.80 -0.11 -15.09
N GLU A 94 -5.51 0.08 -16.19
CA GLU A 94 -5.53 1.30 -16.98
C GLU A 94 -6.41 2.40 -16.38
N ASN A 95 -7.33 2.06 -15.46
CA ASN A 95 -8.29 3.03 -14.92
C ASN A 95 -8.36 3.07 -13.39
N ALA A 96 -7.66 2.17 -12.68
CA ALA A 96 -7.63 2.19 -11.22
C ALA A 96 -6.98 3.49 -10.72
N PRO A 97 -7.72 4.33 -9.97
CA PRO A 97 -7.21 5.59 -9.45
C PRO A 97 -6.19 5.33 -8.35
N GLU A 98 -5.17 6.17 -8.34
CA GLU A 98 -4.09 6.13 -7.37
C GLU A 98 -3.58 7.55 -7.06
N VAL A 99 -3.41 7.83 -5.77
CA VAL A 99 -2.95 9.11 -5.25
C VAL A 99 -1.96 8.86 -4.13
N GLY A 100 -0.79 9.51 -4.20
CA GLY A 100 0.22 9.29 -3.17
C GLY A 100 1.48 10.10 -3.33
N LEU A 101 2.52 9.65 -2.63
CA LEU A 101 3.83 10.27 -2.62
C LEU A 101 4.89 9.33 -3.18
N ARG A 102 5.83 9.90 -3.94
CA ARG A 102 7.15 9.33 -4.19
C ARG A 102 8.05 9.78 -3.05
N ILE A 103 8.52 8.86 -2.24
CA ILE A 103 9.49 9.12 -1.17
C ILE A 103 10.81 8.43 -1.51
N ARG A 104 11.90 8.85 -0.87
CA ARG A 104 13.25 8.34 -1.18
C ARG A 104 13.60 8.51 -2.67
N THR A 105 13.10 9.58 -3.26
CA THR A 105 13.34 9.89 -4.67
C THR A 105 14.79 10.34 -4.84
N ASN A 106 15.47 9.87 -5.88
CA ASN A 106 16.79 10.35 -6.25
C ASN A 106 16.75 11.66 -7.05
N SER A 107 17.91 12.25 -7.32
CA SER A 107 18.00 13.59 -7.92
C SER A 107 17.43 13.68 -9.34
N ASP A 108 17.48 12.60 -10.12
CA ASP A 108 16.92 12.55 -11.48
C ASP A 108 15.47 12.03 -11.54
N GLY A 109 14.92 11.59 -10.39
CA GLY A 109 13.57 11.05 -10.28
C GLY A 109 13.36 9.66 -10.87
N SER A 110 14.43 8.97 -11.29
CA SER A 110 14.36 7.63 -11.86
C SER A 110 14.10 6.54 -10.81
N GLU A 111 14.55 6.78 -9.56
CA GLU A 111 14.40 5.85 -8.46
C GLU A 111 13.61 6.48 -7.32
N TYR A 112 12.62 5.74 -6.80
CA TYR A 112 11.72 6.18 -5.75
C TYR A 112 10.97 5.00 -5.12
N THR A 113 10.39 5.25 -3.95
CA THR A 113 9.41 4.37 -3.29
C THR A 113 8.04 5.04 -3.34
N ASN A 114 7.02 4.34 -3.84
CA ASN A 114 5.65 4.88 -3.84
C ASN A 114 4.93 4.54 -2.54
N VAL A 115 4.25 5.52 -1.97
CA VAL A 115 3.26 5.34 -0.91
C VAL A 115 1.95 5.95 -1.34
N ALA A 116 0.92 5.14 -1.54
CA ALA A 116 -0.34 5.63 -2.09
C ALA A 116 -1.57 4.93 -1.53
N LEU A 117 -2.69 5.61 -1.72
CA LEU A 117 -4.00 4.98 -1.73
C LEU A 117 -4.41 4.70 -3.18
N MET A 118 -4.82 3.47 -3.47
CA MET A 118 -5.23 3.06 -4.81
C MET A 118 -6.46 2.14 -4.79
N MET A 119 -7.23 2.07 -5.88
CA MET A 119 -8.19 0.98 -6.05
C MET A 119 -7.49 -0.29 -6.55
N PRO A 120 -7.97 -1.49 -6.15
CA PRO A 120 -7.48 -2.73 -6.70
C PRO A 120 -7.88 -2.84 -8.17
N ALA A 121 -6.88 -2.87 -9.05
CA ALA A 121 -7.04 -3.15 -10.46
C ALA A 121 -7.20 -4.65 -10.69
N ALA A 122 -8.10 -5.04 -11.59
CA ALA A 122 -8.30 -6.42 -11.98
C ALA A 122 -8.49 -6.64 -13.49
N GLU A 123 -8.03 -7.78 -14.03
CA GLU A 123 -8.28 -8.12 -15.44
C GLU A 123 -9.80 -8.23 -15.73
N VAL A 124 -10.25 -7.64 -16.84
CA VAL A 124 -11.67 -7.51 -17.23
C VAL A 124 -12.43 -8.85 -17.22
N ASP A 125 -11.74 -9.94 -17.56
CA ASP A 125 -12.34 -11.27 -17.72
C ASP A 125 -12.07 -12.22 -16.55
N ALA A 126 -11.29 -11.80 -15.54
CA ALA A 126 -10.90 -12.68 -14.42
C ALA A 126 -11.07 -12.06 -13.02
N ASN A 127 -11.34 -10.76 -12.90
CA ASN A 127 -11.30 -10.02 -11.63
C ASN A 127 -10.10 -10.42 -10.73
N ILE A 128 -8.96 -10.68 -11.37
CA ILE A 128 -7.67 -11.07 -10.80
C ILE A 128 -6.90 -9.79 -10.48
N CYS A 129 -6.50 -9.54 -9.22
CA CYS A 129 -5.71 -8.35 -8.87
C CYS A 129 -4.29 -8.39 -9.46
N ASP A 130 -4.02 -7.62 -10.50
CA ASP A 130 -2.68 -7.57 -11.10
C ASP A 130 -1.63 -7.03 -10.12
N ALA A 131 -1.97 -5.95 -9.41
CA ALA A 131 -1.06 -5.21 -8.53
C ALA A 131 -0.80 -5.89 -7.17
N CYS A 132 -1.57 -6.93 -6.84
CA CYS A 132 -1.48 -7.65 -5.56
C CYS A 132 -0.81 -9.03 -5.73
N THR A 133 0.03 -9.25 -6.75
CA THR A 133 0.50 -10.60 -7.10
C THR A 133 1.91 -10.91 -6.56
N TYR A 134 2.05 -12.01 -5.80
CA TYR A 134 3.34 -12.64 -5.48
C TYR A 134 3.79 -13.67 -6.54
N ALA A 135 5.10 -13.97 -6.55
CA ALA A 135 5.65 -15.09 -7.31
C ALA A 135 4.98 -16.43 -6.94
N ILE A 136 4.92 -17.35 -7.92
CA ILE A 136 4.29 -18.68 -7.81
C ILE A 136 4.75 -19.40 -6.54
N GLY A 137 3.80 -19.97 -5.79
CA GLY A 137 4.08 -20.82 -4.62
C GLY A 137 3.97 -20.16 -3.24
N ARG A 138 3.57 -18.87 -3.16
CA ARG A 138 3.38 -18.17 -1.86
C ARG A 138 1.93 -17.88 -1.47
N ASN A 139 0.96 -18.18 -2.33
CA ASN A 139 -0.44 -17.83 -2.06
C ASN A 139 -1.18 -19.03 -1.49
N ALA A 140 -1.20 -19.12 -0.16
CA ALA A 140 -2.05 -20.06 0.56
C ALA A 140 -3.42 -19.42 0.80
N SER A 141 -4.48 -20.10 0.39
CA SER A 141 -5.83 -19.77 0.83
C SER A 141 -5.94 -19.99 2.32
N PHE A 142 -6.53 -19.04 3.04
CA PHE A 142 -6.69 -19.14 4.49
C PHE A 142 -8.05 -19.63 4.94
N LYS A 143 -9.02 -19.58 4.02
CA LYS A 143 -10.36 -20.13 4.19
C LYS A 143 -10.75 -20.80 2.89
N VAL A 144 -11.17 -22.05 2.97
CA VAL A 144 -11.62 -22.85 1.83
C VAL A 144 -12.88 -23.59 2.25
N TYR A 145 -13.94 -23.48 1.46
CA TYR A 145 -15.21 -24.16 1.77
C TYR A 145 -16.06 -24.34 0.50
N PRO A 146 -16.87 -25.42 0.44
CA PRO A 146 -17.72 -25.66 -0.71
C PRO A 146 -19.00 -24.81 -0.64
N ILE A 147 -19.50 -24.40 -1.81
CA ILE A 147 -20.72 -23.62 -2.02
C ILE A 147 -21.56 -24.32 -3.10
N ASN A 148 -22.88 -24.33 -2.93
CA ASN A 148 -23.80 -24.83 -3.94
C ASN A 148 -23.75 -23.97 -5.21
N SER A 149 -23.50 -24.59 -6.37
CA SER A 149 -23.34 -23.90 -7.65
C SER A 149 -24.58 -23.13 -8.10
N ASN A 150 -25.76 -23.51 -7.62
CA ASN A 150 -27.04 -22.91 -8.03
C ASN A 150 -27.47 -21.74 -7.11
N LYS A 151 -26.71 -21.43 -6.05
CA LYS A 151 -27.05 -20.40 -5.07
C LYS A 151 -26.22 -19.13 -5.21
N ASN A 152 -25.97 -18.68 -6.45
CA ASN A 152 -25.14 -17.50 -6.75
C ASN A 152 -23.75 -17.57 -6.06
N PRO A 153 -22.91 -18.55 -6.43
CA PRO A 153 -21.66 -18.84 -5.72
C PRO A 153 -20.67 -17.66 -5.76
N VAL A 154 -20.67 -16.87 -6.85
CA VAL A 154 -19.83 -15.68 -7.01
C VAL A 154 -20.14 -14.65 -5.93
N LEU A 155 -21.42 -14.28 -5.78
CA LEU A 155 -21.83 -13.28 -4.80
C LEU A 155 -21.60 -13.75 -3.36
N ASN A 156 -21.76 -15.05 -3.09
CA ASN A 156 -21.52 -15.59 -1.75
C ASN A 156 -20.03 -15.54 -1.39
N CYS A 157 -19.17 -16.00 -2.30
CA CYS A 157 -17.72 -16.02 -2.09
C CYS A 157 -17.17 -14.59 -1.94
N SER A 158 -17.63 -13.65 -2.78
CA SER A 158 -17.22 -12.24 -2.69
C SER A 158 -17.69 -11.57 -1.40
N LYS A 159 -18.93 -11.81 -0.96
CA LYS A 159 -19.46 -11.29 0.32
C LYS A 159 -18.70 -11.83 1.51
N GLU A 160 -18.35 -13.11 1.52
CA GLU A 160 -17.55 -13.70 2.59
C GLU A 160 -16.15 -13.08 2.62
N CYS A 161 -15.52 -12.86 1.45
CA CYS A 161 -14.24 -12.14 1.40
C CYS A 161 -14.37 -10.70 1.94
N ALA A 162 -15.41 -9.96 1.55
CA ALA A 162 -15.59 -8.59 2.02
C ALA A 162 -15.72 -8.48 3.55
N LYS A 163 -16.35 -9.46 4.21
CA LYS A 163 -16.47 -9.55 5.68
C LYS A 163 -15.14 -9.80 6.38
N GLU A 164 -14.31 -10.66 5.79
CA GLU A 164 -13.00 -10.99 6.33
C GLU A 164 -12.03 -9.84 6.04
N ARG A 165 -11.68 -9.06 7.06
CA ARG A 165 -10.87 -7.83 6.93
C ARG A 165 -9.55 -8.05 6.18
N THR A 166 -9.02 -9.25 6.29
CA THR A 166 -7.72 -9.61 5.77
C THR A 166 -7.81 -10.27 4.38
N CYS A 167 -9.03 -10.60 3.93
CA CYS A 167 -9.25 -11.06 2.58
C CYS A 167 -9.08 -9.90 1.61
N MET A 168 -8.26 -10.15 0.59
CA MET A 168 -8.04 -9.22 -0.52
C MET A 168 -8.59 -9.75 -1.83
N SER A 169 -8.56 -11.07 -2.01
CA SER A 169 -9.08 -11.73 -3.20
C SER A 169 -9.73 -13.07 -2.87
N TRP A 170 -10.55 -13.56 -3.80
CA TRP A 170 -11.24 -14.84 -3.70
C TRP A 170 -11.24 -15.54 -5.06
N ALA A 171 -11.34 -16.87 -5.04
CA ALA A 171 -11.48 -17.69 -6.25
C ALA A 171 -12.47 -18.84 -6.03
N LEU A 172 -13.23 -19.13 -7.07
CA LEU A 172 -14.12 -20.28 -7.20
C LEU A 172 -13.46 -21.34 -8.09
N HIS A 173 -13.38 -22.55 -7.56
CA HIS A 173 -12.81 -23.71 -8.26
C HIS A 173 -13.90 -24.74 -8.52
N GLU A 174 -13.86 -25.38 -9.69
CA GLU A 174 -14.62 -26.61 -9.92
C GLU A 174 -14.09 -27.71 -8.99
N ILE A 175 -15.00 -28.53 -8.46
CA ILE A 175 -14.67 -29.70 -7.65
C ILE A 175 -15.48 -30.89 -8.13
N GLU A 176 -15.03 -32.11 -7.82
CA GLU A 176 -15.65 -33.36 -8.27
C GLU A 176 -17.10 -33.54 -7.79
N THR A 177 -17.48 -32.88 -6.69
CA THR A 177 -18.82 -32.98 -6.13
C THR A 177 -19.83 -32.24 -7.02
N LYS A 178 -20.71 -33.00 -7.67
CA LYS A 178 -21.75 -32.48 -8.56
C LYS A 178 -22.60 -31.40 -7.87
N GLY A 179 -22.76 -30.25 -8.52
CA GLY A 179 -23.58 -29.14 -8.03
C GLY A 179 -22.91 -28.29 -6.93
N MET A 180 -21.61 -28.46 -6.71
CA MET A 180 -20.82 -27.69 -5.76
C MET A 180 -19.59 -27.09 -6.45
N VAL A 181 -19.18 -25.93 -5.96
CA VAL A 181 -17.92 -25.25 -6.29
C VAL A 181 -17.19 -24.93 -5.00
N GLN A 182 -15.87 -24.83 -5.03
CA GLN A 182 -15.08 -24.48 -3.86
C GLN A 182 -14.73 -22.99 -3.87
N CYS A 183 -15.10 -22.27 -2.82
CA CYS A 183 -14.63 -20.91 -2.58
C CYS A 183 -13.35 -20.93 -1.75
N SER A 184 -12.34 -20.23 -2.24
CA SER A 184 -11.05 -20.02 -1.57
C SER A 184 -10.84 -18.52 -1.36
N LEU A 185 -10.52 -18.12 -0.13
CA LEU A 185 -10.20 -16.75 0.24
C LEU A 185 -8.70 -16.59 0.48
N TYR A 186 -8.15 -15.46 0.06
CA TYR A 186 -6.72 -15.21 0.10
C TYR A 186 -6.39 -13.86 0.74
N TRP A 187 -5.29 -13.84 1.49
CA TRP A 187 -4.70 -12.61 2.04
C TRP A 187 -4.14 -11.70 0.96
N ASP A 188 -3.90 -12.26 -0.23
CA ASP A 188 -3.34 -11.58 -1.38
C ASP A 188 -3.87 -12.16 -2.70
N HIS A 189 -3.46 -11.66 -3.86
CA HIS A 189 -3.93 -12.21 -5.14
C HIS A 189 -3.55 -13.68 -5.38
N SER A 190 -4.32 -14.37 -6.22
CA SER A 190 -4.09 -15.72 -6.77
C SER A 190 -3.29 -15.67 -8.07
N SER A 191 -2.11 -16.30 -8.17
CA SER A 191 -1.47 -16.47 -9.47
C SER A 191 -2.41 -17.20 -10.45
N LYS A 192 -2.22 -16.98 -11.77
CA LYS A 192 -2.66 -17.90 -12.84
C LYS A 192 -1.94 -19.24 -12.62
N VAL A 193 -2.27 -19.98 -11.57
CA VAL A 193 -1.72 -21.30 -11.34
C VAL A 193 -2.36 -22.22 -12.37
N SER A 194 -1.53 -22.99 -13.07
CA SER A 194 -2.00 -24.21 -13.73
C SER A 194 -2.40 -25.20 -12.63
N ILE A 195 -3.65 -25.13 -12.17
CA ILE A 195 -4.21 -26.01 -11.14
C ILE A 195 -4.82 -27.25 -11.82
N PRO A 196 -4.79 -28.43 -11.18
CA PRO A 196 -5.62 -29.57 -11.59
C PRO A 196 -7.13 -29.28 -11.64
N ASN A 197 -7.59 -28.24 -10.93
CA ASN A 197 -9.00 -27.80 -10.89
C ASN A 197 -9.18 -26.48 -11.63
N LYS A 198 -10.17 -26.41 -12.51
CA LYS A 198 -10.46 -25.22 -13.32
C LYS A 198 -11.03 -24.09 -12.45
N ILE A 199 -10.45 -22.90 -12.53
CA ILE A 199 -11.03 -21.69 -11.92
C ILE A 199 -12.29 -21.33 -12.71
N VAL A 200 -13.42 -21.21 -12.02
CA VAL A 200 -14.71 -20.80 -12.60
C VAL A 200 -14.85 -19.28 -12.62
N SER A 201 -14.41 -18.63 -11.53
CA SER A 201 -14.48 -17.18 -11.36
C SER A 201 -13.57 -16.77 -10.21
N SER A 202 -13.10 -15.53 -10.23
CA SER A 202 -12.33 -14.93 -9.15
C SER A 202 -12.76 -13.49 -8.95
N GLY A 203 -12.22 -12.85 -7.91
CA GLY A 203 -12.49 -11.45 -7.61
C GLY A 203 -11.60 -10.85 -6.55
N VAL A 204 -11.63 -9.52 -6.50
CA VAL A 204 -10.99 -8.71 -5.46
C VAL A 204 -12.06 -8.07 -4.59
N VAL A 205 -11.71 -7.72 -3.35
CA VAL A 205 -12.57 -6.82 -2.57
C VAL A 205 -12.38 -5.41 -3.11
N ASN A 206 -13.44 -4.83 -3.65
CA ASN A 206 -13.40 -3.52 -4.30
C ASN A 206 -13.36 -2.36 -3.28
N GLU A 207 -12.27 -2.27 -2.54
CA GLU A 207 -12.02 -1.23 -1.56
C GLU A 207 -10.60 -0.69 -1.73
N PRO A 208 -10.35 0.59 -1.38
CA PRO A 208 -9.03 1.17 -1.47
C PRO A 208 -7.97 0.37 -0.73
N LEU A 209 -6.77 0.31 -1.29
CA LEU A 209 -5.59 -0.32 -0.72
C LEU A 209 -4.57 0.75 -0.35
N LEU A 210 -4.01 0.66 0.85
CA LEU A 210 -2.77 1.36 1.16
C LEU A 210 -1.65 0.53 0.53
N HIS A 211 -0.81 1.17 -0.29
CA HIS A 211 0.18 0.51 -1.10
C HIS A 211 1.57 1.14 -0.88
N LEU A 212 2.58 0.29 -0.69
CA LEU A 212 3.99 0.65 -0.57
C LEU A 212 4.77 -0.11 -1.65
N GLU A 213 5.01 0.56 -2.78
CA GLU A 213 5.72 -0.02 -3.93
C GLU A 213 7.22 0.29 -3.84
N ARG A 214 8.05 -0.75 -3.89
CA ARG A 214 9.51 -0.64 -3.67
C ARG A 214 10.33 -1.09 -4.88
N ASN A 215 9.69 -1.52 -5.96
CA ASN A 215 10.35 -2.04 -7.17
C ASN A 215 11.21 -1.00 -7.91
N LYS A 216 10.87 0.29 -7.81
CA LYS A 216 11.60 1.41 -8.41
C LYS A 216 12.60 2.08 -7.45
N SER A 217 12.77 1.56 -6.23
CA SER A 217 13.53 2.26 -5.19
C SER A 217 15.05 2.10 -5.28
N GLY A 218 15.56 1.27 -6.20
CA GLY A 218 16.96 0.84 -6.20
C GLY A 218 17.31 -0.07 -5.01
N THR A 219 16.33 -0.53 -4.23
CA THR A 219 16.60 -1.36 -3.04
C THR A 219 17.27 -2.68 -3.39
N ILE A 220 18.30 -3.02 -2.63
CA ILE A 220 18.83 -4.39 -2.58
C ILE A 220 17.88 -5.26 -1.72
N GLY A 221 17.68 -6.52 -2.12
CA GLY A 221 16.82 -7.48 -1.41
C GLY A 221 15.34 -7.47 -1.82
N TYR A 222 14.48 -7.97 -0.94
CA TYR A 222 13.08 -8.24 -1.25
C TYR A 222 12.27 -6.94 -1.44
N ASN A 223 11.83 -6.69 -2.67
CA ASN A 223 11.24 -5.42 -3.12
C ASN A 223 9.76 -5.52 -3.54
N PHE A 224 9.10 -6.65 -3.29
CA PHE A 224 7.67 -6.79 -3.59
C PHE A 224 6.85 -5.70 -2.87
N PRO A 225 5.76 -5.24 -3.47
CA PRO A 225 4.91 -4.28 -2.81
C PRO A 225 4.37 -4.83 -1.48
N LEU A 226 4.15 -3.93 -0.54
CA LEU A 226 3.39 -4.22 0.67
C LEU A 226 2.08 -3.47 0.58
N HIS A 227 0.99 -4.15 0.90
CA HIS A 227 -0.34 -3.55 0.78
C HIS A 227 -1.34 -4.16 1.74
N GLY A 228 -2.48 -3.50 1.88
CA GLY A 228 -3.64 -4.04 2.57
C GLY A 228 -4.85 -3.13 2.39
N ARG A 229 -6.05 -3.70 2.55
CA ARG A 229 -7.29 -2.91 2.51
C ARG A 229 -7.19 -1.70 3.44
N ALA A 230 -7.64 -0.55 2.98
CA ALA A 230 -7.51 0.74 3.62
C ALA A 230 -8.73 1.61 3.32
N PRO A 231 -9.91 1.20 3.82
CA PRO A 231 -11.15 1.91 3.55
C PRO A 231 -11.02 3.38 3.96
N LEU A 232 -11.75 4.22 3.23
CA LEU A 232 -11.80 5.65 3.49
C LEU A 232 -12.62 5.95 4.74
N ALA A 233 -12.07 6.79 5.63
CA ALA A 233 -12.82 7.34 6.76
C ALA A 233 -13.73 8.51 6.33
N SER A 234 -13.41 9.15 5.20
CA SER A 234 -14.14 10.24 4.53
C SER A 234 -14.10 10.02 3.02
N SER A 235 -15.17 10.35 2.30
CA SER A 235 -15.24 10.14 0.84
C SER A 235 -14.37 11.10 0.03
N THR A 236 -13.90 12.20 0.62
CA THR A 236 -13.21 13.29 -0.11
C THR A 236 -11.80 13.58 0.42
N GLU A 237 -11.35 12.89 1.47
CA GLU A 237 -10.06 13.16 2.08
C GLU A 237 -9.44 11.93 2.77
N PHE A 238 -8.11 11.93 2.85
CA PHE A 238 -7.34 11.08 3.75
C PHE A 238 -6.01 11.75 4.12
N GLU A 239 -5.38 11.28 5.20
CA GLU A 239 -4.02 11.68 5.59
C GLU A 239 -3.06 10.50 5.46
N LEU A 240 -1.86 10.76 4.94
CA LEU A 240 -0.69 9.91 5.10
C LEU A 240 0.33 10.61 5.99
N ARG A 241 0.73 9.94 7.06
CA ARG A 241 1.87 10.31 7.88
C ARG A 241 2.93 9.24 7.74
N ILE A 242 4.10 9.62 7.22
CA ILE A 242 5.16 8.70 6.83
C ILE A 242 6.42 9.05 7.60
N PHE A 243 7.03 8.06 8.22
CA PHE A 243 8.38 8.16 8.78
C PHE A 243 9.34 7.41 7.88
N VAL A 244 10.42 8.08 7.52
CA VAL A 244 11.56 7.51 6.82
C VAL A 244 12.72 7.58 7.78
N ASP A 245 13.25 6.43 8.18
CA ASP A 245 14.36 6.33 9.13
C ASP A 245 15.42 5.37 8.60
N GLY A 246 16.40 5.90 7.87
CA GLY A 246 17.43 5.11 7.24
C GLY A 246 16.84 4.13 6.22
N SER A 247 16.75 2.85 6.58
CA SER A 247 16.16 1.80 5.75
C SER A 247 14.71 1.42 6.11
N VAL A 248 14.12 2.09 7.09
CA VAL A 248 12.76 1.81 7.59
C VAL A 248 11.80 2.85 7.04
N ILE A 249 10.66 2.39 6.55
CA ILE A 249 9.54 3.23 6.16
C ILE A 249 8.32 2.78 6.95
N GLU A 250 7.72 3.71 7.70
CA GLU A 250 6.45 3.49 8.40
C GLU A 250 5.40 4.45 7.89
N VAL A 251 4.30 3.90 7.38
CA VAL A 251 3.19 4.67 6.81
C VAL A 251 1.98 4.50 7.72
N PHE A 252 1.38 5.62 8.11
CA PHE A 252 0.17 5.71 8.91
C PHE A 252 -0.89 6.44 8.08
N LYS A 253 -1.93 5.73 7.67
CA LYS A 253 -3.12 6.32 7.04
C LYS A 253 -4.14 6.67 8.12
N ASP A 254 -4.67 7.89 8.06
CA ASP A 254 -5.74 8.41 8.92
C ASP A 254 -5.47 8.12 10.41
N ASP A 255 -4.36 8.64 10.94
CA ASP A 255 -3.94 8.45 12.33
C ASP A 255 -3.76 6.96 12.72
N GLY A 256 -3.16 6.18 11.82
CA GLY A 256 -2.84 4.78 12.06
C GLY A 256 -4.06 3.85 12.02
N LEU A 257 -5.19 4.31 11.49
CA LEU A 257 -6.31 3.46 11.13
C LEU A 257 -5.86 2.31 10.26
N GLN A 258 -4.95 2.59 9.31
CA GLN A 258 -4.15 1.61 8.58
C GLN A 258 -2.68 1.93 8.67
N THR A 259 -1.85 0.89 8.76
CA THR A 259 -0.40 1.03 8.84
C THR A 259 0.31 0.02 7.96
N ILE A 260 1.40 0.45 7.32
CA ILE A 260 2.32 -0.44 6.62
C ILE A 260 3.75 -0.08 7.04
N SER A 261 4.54 -1.10 7.39
CA SER A 261 5.98 -0.98 7.57
C SER A 261 6.68 -1.71 6.45
N GLY A 262 7.65 -1.05 5.82
CA GLY A 262 8.52 -1.67 4.84
C GLY A 262 9.99 -1.34 5.09
N ARG A 263 10.85 -2.06 4.37
CA ARG A 263 12.29 -1.81 4.36
C ARG A 263 12.76 -1.49 2.96
N VAL A 264 13.66 -0.52 2.84
CA VAL A 264 14.30 -0.13 1.59
C VAL A 264 15.79 0.03 1.89
N TYR A 265 16.62 -0.77 1.24
CA TYR A 265 18.07 -0.79 1.42
C TYR A 265 18.73 -0.19 0.19
N ILE A 266 19.02 1.12 0.25
CA ILE A 266 19.71 1.82 -0.82
C ILE A 266 21.20 1.84 -0.48
N PRO A 267 22.10 1.58 -1.45
CA PRO A 267 23.55 1.69 -1.22
C PRO A 267 23.96 3.08 -0.68
N ASP A 268 25.03 3.11 0.09
CA ASP A 268 25.57 4.34 0.65
C ASP A 268 26.05 5.32 -0.45
N GLY A 269 26.00 6.61 -0.15
CA GLY A 269 26.46 7.68 -1.05
C GLY A 269 25.46 8.08 -2.14
N VAL A 270 24.34 7.38 -2.28
CA VAL A 270 23.28 7.76 -3.23
C VAL A 270 22.27 8.69 -2.55
N ALA A 271 22.07 9.89 -3.11
CA ALA A 271 21.14 10.87 -2.57
C ALA A 271 19.68 10.45 -2.86
N HIS A 272 18.96 9.98 -1.83
CA HIS A 272 17.58 9.49 -1.92
C HIS A 272 16.71 10.04 -0.78
N SER A 273 16.61 11.35 -0.68
CA SER A 273 15.79 12.04 0.33
C SER A 273 14.67 12.86 -0.29
N GLY A 274 14.53 12.80 -1.62
CA GLY A 274 13.51 13.55 -2.34
C GLY A 274 12.10 13.08 -2.03
N VAL A 275 11.16 14.02 -2.10
CA VAL A 275 9.72 13.79 -1.97
C VAL A 275 9.03 14.36 -3.19
N GLY A 276 8.12 13.60 -3.79
CA GLY A 276 7.26 13.99 -4.88
C GLY A 276 5.82 13.64 -4.58
N LEU A 277 4.90 14.41 -5.14
CA LEU A 277 3.47 14.11 -5.17
C LEU A 277 3.13 13.55 -6.54
N TYR A 278 2.29 12.52 -6.60
CA TYR A 278 1.81 12.00 -7.86
C TYR A 278 0.34 11.57 -7.82
N THR A 279 -0.25 11.56 -9.00
CA THR A 279 -1.59 11.09 -9.29
C THR A 279 -1.54 10.13 -10.47
N ARG A 280 -2.49 9.20 -10.53
CA ARG A 280 -2.71 8.31 -11.67
C ARG A 280 -4.20 8.01 -11.78
N ASN A 281 -4.74 8.08 -13.00
CA ASN A 281 -6.14 7.78 -13.32
C ASN A 281 -7.16 8.52 -12.41
N THR A 282 -6.89 9.77 -12.04
CA THR A 282 -7.79 10.54 -11.15
C THR A 282 -8.90 11.28 -11.89
N GLY A 283 -8.91 11.20 -13.23
CA GLY A 283 -9.89 11.87 -14.08
C GLY A 283 -9.69 13.39 -14.16
N ASP A 284 -10.74 14.10 -14.55
CA ASP A 284 -10.65 15.52 -14.91
C ASP A 284 -10.55 16.46 -13.72
N VAL A 285 -11.02 16.04 -12.54
CA VAL A 285 -11.00 16.89 -11.35
C VAL A 285 -9.69 16.70 -10.60
N PRO A 286 -8.93 17.77 -10.36
CA PRO A 286 -7.61 17.66 -9.78
C PRO A 286 -7.68 17.25 -8.31
N VAL A 287 -6.59 16.62 -7.85
CA VAL A 287 -6.36 16.26 -6.46
C VAL A 287 -5.49 17.32 -5.80
N SER A 288 -5.86 17.76 -4.61
CA SER A 288 -5.04 18.65 -3.80
C SER A 288 -4.34 17.89 -2.67
N ALA A 289 -3.11 18.26 -2.36
CA ALA A 289 -2.41 17.76 -1.18
C ALA A 289 -1.70 18.90 -0.44
N ASN A 290 -1.96 19.01 0.86
CA ASN A 290 -1.16 19.83 1.78
C ASN A 290 -0.06 18.95 2.40
N ILE A 291 1.19 19.25 2.08
CA ILE A 291 2.35 18.43 2.46
C ILE A 291 3.27 19.21 3.37
N GLN A 292 3.65 18.59 4.49
CA GLN A 292 4.64 19.09 5.44
C GLN A 292 5.75 18.06 5.58
N VAL A 293 6.99 18.51 5.57
CA VAL A 293 8.17 17.65 5.75
C VAL A 293 9.03 18.19 6.89
N PHE A 294 9.40 17.32 7.81
CA PHE A 294 10.27 17.62 8.94
C PHE A 294 11.51 16.74 8.87
N SER A 295 12.68 17.33 9.11
CA SER A 295 13.87 16.56 9.44
C SER A 295 13.76 16.04 10.86
N MET A 296 14.18 14.79 11.06
CA MET A 296 14.08 14.09 12.33
C MET A 296 15.48 13.91 12.95
N GLY A 297 15.55 14.03 14.27
CA GLY A 297 16.73 13.74 15.06
C GLY A 297 16.87 12.26 15.43
N SER A 298 18.07 11.90 15.89
CA SER A 298 18.35 10.60 16.51
C SER A 298 17.74 10.54 17.92
N ILE A 299 17.31 9.35 18.34
CA ILE A 299 16.95 9.08 19.75
C ILE A 299 18.19 8.88 20.64
N TRP A 300 19.32 8.55 20.02
CA TRP A 300 20.61 8.40 20.66
C TRP A 300 21.34 9.72 20.50
N ASN A 301 21.40 10.50 21.58
CA ASN A 301 22.28 11.67 21.70
C ASN A 301 23.70 11.23 22.03
#